data_AF-A0A520US27-F1
#
_entry.id   AF-A0A520US27-F1
#
_cell.length_a   1.000
_cell.length_b   1.000
_cell.length_c   1.000
_cell.angle_alpha   90.00
_cell.angle_beta   90.00
_cell.angle_gamma   90.00
#
_symmetry.space_group_name_H-M   'P 1'
#
loop_
_entity.id
_entity.type
_entity.pdbx_description
1 polymer ?
#
loop_
_entity_poly.entity_id
_entity_poly.type
_entity_poly.pdbx_seq_one_letter_code
_entity_poly.pdbx_strand_id
1 'polypeptide(L)'
;MDKPKQGLDEMVDRVLNNPAYDMLGGYHMFLRRVTIPILLILIFMIVYDFLLKFLSSDLTLVLSALVTGLSVGPIIGIETYFAMRRQGK
;
A
#
# COMPACT_ATOMS: atom_id res chain seq x y z
N MET A 1 6.19 -4.06 37.29
CA MET A 1 7.18 -3.90 36.22
C MET A 1 6.41 -3.77 34.91
N ASP A 2 6.10 -2.53 34.51
CA ASP A 2 5.49 -2.26 33.21
C ASP A 2 6.49 -2.65 32.12
N LYS A 3 6.12 -3.61 31.26
CA LYS A 3 6.88 -3.93 30.05
C LYS A 3 6.65 -2.80 29.05
N PRO A 4 7.63 -1.92 28.78
CA PRO A 4 7.43 -0.86 27.82
C PRO A 4 7.70 -1.41 26.41
N LYS A 5 6.82 -1.07 25.46
CA LYS A 5 7.20 -0.79 24.05
C LYS A 5 7.65 -1.94 23.13
N GLN A 6 7.70 -3.20 23.58
CA GLN A 6 8.09 -4.34 22.73
C GLN A 6 7.29 -4.44 21.41
N GLY A 7 5.99 -4.12 21.43
CA GLY A 7 5.17 -4.19 20.21
C GLY A 7 5.49 -3.14 19.14
N LEU A 8 5.96 -1.95 19.54
CA LEU A 8 6.28 -0.89 18.57
C LEU A 8 7.66 -1.12 17.97
N ASP A 9 8.62 -1.52 18.80
CA ASP A 9 9.98 -1.84 18.37
C ASP A 9 9.98 -3.07 17.44
N GLU A 10 9.20 -4.12 17.75
CA GLU A 10 9.03 -5.27 16.87
C GLU A 10 8.33 -4.92 15.54
N MET A 11 7.35 -4.00 15.55
CA MET A 11 6.70 -3.53 14.32
C MET A 11 7.67 -2.72 13.46
N VAL A 12 8.49 -1.86 14.08
CA VAL A 12 9.52 -1.08 13.40
C VAL A 12 10.58 -2.00 12.81
N ASP A 13 11.07 -2.98 13.57
CA ASP A 13 12.03 -3.97 13.09
C ASP A 13 11.47 -4.82 11.95
N ARG A 14 10.18 -5.15 11.99
CA ARG A 14 9.51 -5.90 10.91
C ARG A 14 9.34 -5.05 9.64
N VAL A 15 9.15 -3.73 9.78
CA VAL A 15 9.10 -2.79 8.65
C VAL A 15 10.49 -2.57 8.06
N LEU A 16 11.53 -2.47 8.90
CA LEU A 16 12.92 -2.29 8.48
C LEU A 16 13.46 -3.54 7.78
N ASN A 17 13.24 -4.72 8.37
CA ASN A 17 13.69 -6.01 7.85
C ASN A 17 12.70 -6.60 6.82
N ASN A 18 11.83 -5.77 6.23
CA ASN A 18 10.91 -6.27 5.23
C ASN A 18 11.70 -6.66 3.96
N PRO A 19 11.63 -7.93 3.54
CA PRO A 19 12.38 -8.44 2.39
C PRO A 19 12.04 -7.72 1.08
N ALA A 20 10.90 -7.02 1.00
CA ALA A 20 10.57 -6.12 -0.11
C ALA A 20 11.62 -5.02 -0.33
N TYR A 21 12.37 -4.62 0.70
CA TYR A 21 13.46 -3.65 0.58
C TYR A 21 14.78 -4.29 0.13
N ASP A 22 14.99 -5.56 0.46
CA ASP A 22 16.26 -6.28 0.23
C ASP A 22 16.31 -6.99 -1.13
N MET A 23 15.16 -7.29 -1.72
CA MET A 23 15.09 -8.04 -2.98
C MET A 23 15.60 -7.33 -4.24
N LEU A 24 15.78 -6.00 -4.24
CA LEU A 24 15.75 -5.25 -5.51
C LEU A 24 16.81 -4.14 -5.67
N GLY A 25 17.93 -4.22 -4.95
CA GLY A 25 19.19 -3.56 -5.35
C GLY A 25 19.09 -2.08 -5.76
N GLY A 26 18.45 -1.24 -4.94
CA GLY A 26 18.45 0.22 -5.05
C GLY A 26 17.59 0.84 -6.17
N TYR A 27 17.46 0.21 -7.35
CA TYR A 27 16.77 0.80 -8.51
C TYR A 27 15.23 0.77 -8.41
N HIS A 28 14.66 -0.25 -7.76
CA HIS A 28 13.21 -0.39 -7.64
C HIS A 28 12.56 0.50 -6.57
N MET A 29 13.33 1.07 -5.63
CA MET A 29 12.75 2.04 -4.67
C MET A 29 12.22 3.28 -5.39
N PHE A 30 12.90 3.71 -6.46
CA PHE A 30 12.41 4.80 -7.32
C PHE A 30 11.18 4.38 -8.11
N LEU A 31 11.21 3.20 -8.74
CA LEU A 31 10.04 2.68 -9.46
C LEU A 31 8.83 2.54 -8.52
N ARG A 32 9.02 2.10 -7.28
CA ARG A 32 7.93 1.97 -6.29
C ARG A 32 7.28 3.31 -5.96
N ARG A 33 8.08 4.37 -5.80
CA ARG A 33 7.59 5.73 -5.55
C ARG A 33 6.83 6.34 -6.72
N VAL A 34 6.93 5.74 -7.91
CA VAL A 34 6.20 6.15 -9.12
C VAL A 34 5.01 5.21 -9.38
N THR A 35 5.22 3.91 -9.30
CA THR A 35 4.23 2.87 -9.60
C THR A 35 3.09 2.82 -8.58
N ILE A 36 3.37 2.93 -7.27
CA ILE A 36 2.31 2.95 -6.25
C ILE A 36 1.34 4.13 -6.49
N PRO A 37 1.81 5.38 -6.63
CA PRO A 37 0.90 6.48 -6.93
C PRO A 37 0.15 6.31 -8.24
N ILE A 38 0.78 5.80 -9.31
CA ILE A 38 0.09 5.52 -10.58
C ILE A 38 -1.02 4.48 -10.40
N LEU A 39 -0.76 3.39 -9.69
CA LEU A 39 -1.77 2.36 -9.39
C LEU A 39 -2.93 2.93 -8.58
N LEU A 40 -2.65 3.75 -7.57
CA LEU A 40 -3.69 4.39 -6.77
C LEU A 40 -4.56 5.35 -7.59
N ILE A 41 -3.95 6.15 -8.48
CA ILE A 41 -4.69 7.01 -9.40
C ILE A 41 -5.58 6.17 -10.34
N LEU A 42 -5.06 5.07 -10.86
CA LEU A 42 -5.80 4.20 -11.76
C LEU A 42 -6.99 3.53 -11.04
N ILE A 43 -6.79 3.05 -9.81
CA ILE A 43 -7.87 2.54 -8.95
C ILE A 43 -8.90 3.63 -8.68
N PHE A 44 -8.45 4.84 -8.31
CA PHE A 44 -9.33 5.97 -8.05
C PHE A 44 -10.20 6.29 -9.26
N MET A 45 -9.60 6.36 -10.46
CA MET A 45 -10.34 6.64 -11.70
C MET A 45 -11.38 5.58 -12.00
N ILE A 46 -11.04 4.29 -11.85
CA ILE A 46 -11.98 3.19 -12.07
C ILE A 46 -13.13 3.24 -11.07
N VAL A 47 -12.82 3.44 -9.79
CA VAL A 47 -13.82 3.50 -8.71
C VAL A 47 -14.72 4.72 -8.85
N TYR A 48 -14.14 5.88 -9.20
CA TYR A 48 -14.88 7.12 -9.44
C TYR A 48 -15.83 6.98 -10.63
N ASP A 49 -15.36 6.51 -11.79
CA ASP A 49 -16.22 6.31 -12.98
C ASP A 49 -17.33 5.30 -12.73
N PHE A 50 -17.05 4.24 -11.96
CA PHE A 50 -18.05 3.26 -11.58
C PHE A 50 -19.12 3.85 -10.66
N LEU A 51 -18.72 4.56 -9.60
CA LEU A 51 -19.64 5.15 -8.61
C LEU A 51 -20.45 6.32 -9.17
N LEU A 52 -19.89 7.07 -10.13
CA LEU A 52 -20.57 8.21 -10.76
C LEU A 52 -21.89 7.81 -11.45
N LYS A 53 -22.02 6.54 -11.87
CA LYS A 53 -23.24 6.00 -12.48
C LYS A 53 -24.38 5.83 -11.49
N PHE A 54 -24.09 5.77 -10.19
CA PHE A 54 -25.06 5.44 -9.15
C PHE A 54 -25.29 6.57 -8.15
N LEU A 55 -24.40 7.57 -8.09
CA LEU A 55 -24.35 8.53 -6.99
C LEU A 55 -23.97 9.93 -7.46
N SER A 56 -24.38 10.94 -6.69
CA SER A 56 -24.07 12.36 -6.95
C SER A 56 -22.56 12.62 -6.93
N SER A 57 -22.11 13.55 -7.79
CA SER A 57 -20.68 13.86 -8.01
C SER A 57 -19.89 14.08 -6.72
N ASP A 58 -20.43 14.84 -5.76
CA ASP A 58 -19.74 15.18 -4.51
C ASP A 58 -19.52 13.94 -3.62
N LEU A 59 -20.55 13.09 -3.50
CA LEU A 59 -20.51 11.88 -2.69
C LEU A 59 -19.61 10.81 -3.34
N THR A 60 -19.66 10.72 -4.66
CA THR A 60 -18.76 9.87 -5.46
C THR A 60 -17.30 10.23 -5.25
N LEU A 61 -16.95 11.51 -5.20
CA LEU A 61 -15.58 11.98 -5.00
C LEU A 61 -15.06 11.62 -3.60
N VAL A 62 -15.87 11.82 -2.57
CA VAL A 62 -15.52 11.45 -1.19
C VAL A 62 -15.36 9.93 -1.03
N LEU A 63 -16.28 9.14 -1.56
CA LEU A 63 -16.24 7.68 -1.45
C LEU A 63 -15.08 7.07 -2.24
N SER A 64 -14.84 7.53 -3.47
CA SER A 64 -13.69 7.08 -4.27
C SER A 64 -12.35 7.41 -3.60
N ALA A 65 -12.23 8.58 -2.96
CA ALA A 65 -11.05 8.96 -2.19
C ALA A 65 -10.84 8.04 -0.97
N LEU A 66 -11.91 7.75 -0.23
CA LEU A 66 -11.87 6.81 0.90
C LEU A 66 -11.45 5.41 0.47
N VAL A 67 -12.07 4.86 -0.58
CA VAL A 67 -11.75 3.52 -1.11
C VAL A 67 -10.30 3.45 -1.58
N THR A 68 -9.83 4.48 -2.27
CA THR A 68 -8.43 4.56 -2.74
C THR A 68 -7.46 4.66 -1.57
N GLY A 69 -7.74 5.49 -0.57
CA GLY A 69 -6.91 5.62 0.64
C GLY A 69 -6.82 4.32 1.43
N LEU A 70 -7.94 3.60 1.59
CA LEU A 70 -7.96 2.29 2.23
C LEU A 70 -7.20 1.22 1.44
N SER A 71 -7.10 1.37 0.12
CA SER A 71 -6.36 0.44 -0.75
C SER A 71 -4.85 0.51 -0.58
N VAL A 72 -4.30 1.59 0.00
CA VAL A 72 -2.85 1.75 0.22
C VAL A 72 -2.28 0.62 1.08
N GLY A 73 -2.96 0.25 2.17
CA GLY A 73 -2.50 -0.80 3.09
C GLY A 73 -2.36 -2.16 2.40
N PRO A 74 -3.43 -2.69 1.77
CA PRO A 74 -3.38 -3.94 1.02
C PRO A 74 -2.33 -3.95 -0.10
N ILE A 75 -2.14 -2.85 -0.82
CA ILE A 75 -1.13 -2.76 -1.90
C ILE A 75 0.28 -3.02 -1.34
N ILE A 76 0.62 -2.37 -0.22
CA ILE A 76 1.92 -2.56 0.45
C ILE A 76 2.05 -3.98 1.02
N GLY A 77 0.96 -4.53 1.57
CA GLY A 77 0.92 -5.89 2.09
C GLY A 77 1.15 -6.96 1.02
N ILE A 78 0.53 -6.81 -0.15
CA ILE A 78 0.71 -7.71 -1.31
C ILE A 78 2.15 -7.63 -1.82
N GLU A 79 2.72 -6.43 -1.91
CA GLU A 79 4.11 -6.24 -2.33
C GLU A 79 5.08 -6.96 -1.38
N THR A 80 4.84 -6.83 -0.07
CA THR A 80 5.60 -7.51 0.99
C THR A 80 5.48 -9.04 0.89
N TYR A 81 4.27 -9.55 0.64
CA TYR A 81 4.02 -10.97 0.47
C TYR A 81 4.74 -11.56 -0.76
N PHE A 82 4.65 -10.87 -1.91
CA PHE A 82 5.37 -11.27 -3.12
C PHE A 82 6.88 -11.27 -2.90
N ALA A 83 7.40 -10.29 -2.16
CA ALA A 83 8.81 -10.25 -1.83
C ALA A 83 9.25 -11.41 -0.94
N MET A 84 8.51 -11.69 0.14
CA MET A 84 8.76 -12.84 1.02
C MET A 84 8.78 -14.16 0.24
N ARG A 85 7.80 -14.38 -0.64
CA ARG A 85 7.71 -15.61 -1.44
C ARG A 85 8.88 -15.78 -2.41
N ARG A 86 9.45 -14.67 -2.88
CA ARG A 86 10.47 -14.65 -3.93
C ARG A 86 11.90 -14.68 -3.35
N GLN A 87 12.07 -14.35 -2.06
CA GLN A 87 13.30 -14.64 -1.27
C GLN A 87 13.35 -16.07 -0.70
N GLY A 88 12.19 -16.72 -0.50
CA GLY A 88 12.13 -18.11 -0.02
C GLY A 88 12.48 -19.18 -1.07
N LYS A 89 13.17 -18.81 -2.14
CA LYS A 89 13.77 -19.71 -3.14
C LYS A 89 15.27 -19.48 -3.21
#